data_AF-A0A840V0M9-F1
#
_entry.id   AF-A0A840V0M9-F1
#
_cell.length_a   1.000
_cell.length_b   1.000
_cell.length_c   1.000
_cell.angle_alpha   90.00
_cell.angle_beta   90.00
_cell.angle_gamma   90.00
#
_symmetry.space_group_name_H-M   'P 1'
#
loop_
_entity.id
_entity.type
_entity.pdbx_description
1 polymer ?
#
loop_
_entity_poly.entity_id
_entity_poly.type
_entity_poly.pdbx_seq_one_letter_code
_entity_poly.pdbx_strand_id
1 'polypeptide(L)'
;MKPTFLVLAWTGCLPLGAAPPNVALSCEGRFQILQIRGEHPKEWLRFERPESSDVPLQAFPWPGLYFLSPDGRWLCRMQKVGSGDAIAMLYQIESNGRVSEVLGFDAQLWKEWDAATRVKHLALFHTGIASISWSTPTQLLHLTLSGKDPATDAPIMELPIEYDLESHQVHSRTVTSDSP
;
A
#
# COMPACT_ATOMS: atom_id res chain seq x y z
N MET A 1 4.67 -18.82 -2.64
CA MET A 1 4.11 -18.08 -3.79
C MET A 1 4.82 -16.73 -3.81
N LYS A 2 5.47 -16.32 -4.90
CA LYS A 2 6.17 -15.02 -4.94
C LYS A 2 5.12 -13.89 -4.94
N PRO A 3 5.23 -12.86 -4.09
CA PRO A 3 4.35 -11.69 -4.19
C PRO A 3 4.49 -11.08 -5.58
N THR A 4 3.34 -10.85 -6.24
CA THR A 4 3.35 -10.21 -7.55
C THR A 4 3.42 -8.71 -7.34
N PHE A 5 4.62 -8.16 -7.56
CA PHE A 5 4.84 -6.72 -7.50
C PHE A 5 4.37 -6.08 -8.81
N LEU A 6 3.54 -5.06 -8.69
CA LEU A 6 3.30 -4.14 -9.79
C LEU A 6 4.08 -2.86 -9.51
N VAL A 7 5.33 -2.84 -9.96
CA VAL A 7 6.16 -1.65 -9.93
C VAL A 7 5.79 -0.81 -11.14
N LEU A 8 5.31 0.41 -10.90
CA LEU A 8 5.24 1.43 -11.96
C LEU A 8 6.68 1.73 -12.40
N ALA A 9 7.04 1.28 -13.60
CA ALA A 9 8.36 1.53 -14.17
C ALA A 9 8.58 3.03 -14.36
N TRP A 10 9.67 3.54 -13.80
CA TRP A 10 10.15 4.90 -13.94
C TRP A 10 10.90 5.05 -15.27
N THR A 11 10.38 5.87 -16.18
CA THR A 11 11.23 6.51 -17.19
C THR A 11 11.52 7.92 -16.71
N GLY A 12 12.80 8.26 -16.65
CA GLY A 12 13.31 9.41 -15.93
C GLY A 12 12.83 10.77 -16.41
N CYS A 13 13.03 11.77 -15.56
CA CYS A 13 12.98 13.22 -15.80
C CYS A 13 12.53 13.61 -17.22
N LEU A 14 11.22 13.67 -17.44
CA LEU A 14 10.67 14.45 -18.54
C LEU A 14 10.26 15.82 -17.99
N PRO A 15 10.55 16.90 -18.73
CA PRO A 15 10.23 18.26 -18.31
C PRO A 15 8.73 18.42 -18.05
N LEU A 16 8.35 19.44 -17.27
CA LEU A 16 6.96 19.85 -17.04
C LEU A 16 6.26 20.10 -18.39
N GLY A 17 5.61 19.07 -18.91
CA GLY A 17 4.94 19.05 -20.20
C GLY A 17 4.29 17.69 -20.37
N ALA A 18 3.05 17.58 -19.87
CA ALA A 18 2.16 16.41 -19.98
C ALA A 18 2.89 15.06 -19.99
N ALA A 19 3.43 14.66 -18.84
CA ALA A 19 3.92 13.29 -18.69
C ALA A 19 2.77 12.32 -19.03
N PRO A 20 3.01 11.30 -19.89
CA PRO A 20 1.98 10.31 -20.19
C PRO A 20 1.49 9.66 -18.89
N PRO A 21 0.21 9.24 -18.84
CA PRO A 21 -0.31 8.60 -17.65
C PRO A 21 0.53 7.36 -17.31
N ASN A 22 0.86 7.21 -16.03
CA ASN A 22 1.47 5.98 -15.56
C ASN A 22 0.37 4.93 -15.49
N VAL A 23 0.52 3.85 -16.24
CA VAL A 23 -0.43 2.73 -16.26
C VAL A 23 0.21 1.55 -15.54
N ALA A 24 -0.45 1.10 -14.48
CA ALA A 24 -0.12 -0.14 -13.79
C ALA A 24 -1.13 -1.21 -14.24
N LEU A 25 -0.68 -2.37 -14.71
CA LEU A 25 -1.56 -3.48 -15.13
C LEU A 25 -1.67 -4.54 -14.04
N SER A 26 -2.88 -5.01 -13.72
CA SER A 26 -3.07 -6.16 -12.82
C SER A 26 -2.55 -7.46 -13.47
N CYS A 27 -2.16 -8.41 -12.62
CA CYS A 27 -1.49 -9.66 -13.01
C CYS A 27 -2.35 -10.60 -13.86
N GLU A 28 -3.65 -10.36 -13.92
CA GLU A 28 -4.62 -11.14 -14.70
C GLU A 28 -5.40 -10.28 -15.70
N GLY A 29 -4.94 -9.07 -15.99
CA GLY A 29 -5.63 -8.13 -16.87
C GLY A 29 -6.85 -7.47 -16.24
N ARG A 30 -7.58 -8.14 -15.32
CA ARG A 30 -8.89 -7.74 -14.76
C ARG A 30 -9.11 -6.23 -14.52
N PHE A 31 -8.08 -5.52 -14.08
CA PHE A 31 -8.08 -4.06 -14.07
C PHE A 31 -6.70 -3.42 -14.34
N GLN A 32 -6.73 -2.13 -14.61
CA GLN A 32 -5.60 -1.24 -14.81
C GLN A 32 -5.71 -0.08 -13.81
N ILE A 33 -4.59 0.37 -13.27
CA ILE A 33 -4.51 1.59 -12.47
C ILE A 33 -3.97 2.68 -13.37
N LEU A 34 -4.77 3.72 -13.58
CA LEU A 34 -4.43 4.87 -14.39
C LEU A 34 -4.09 6.04 -13.47
N GLN A 35 -2.87 6.55 -13.55
CA GLN A 35 -2.45 7.73 -12.79
C GLN A 35 -2.06 8.88 -13.73
N ILE A 36 -2.82 9.97 -13.70
CA ILE A 36 -2.49 11.24 -14.36
C ILE A 36 -1.87 12.18 -13.33
N ARG A 37 -0.71 12.74 -13.65
CA ARG A 37 0.03 13.67 -12.78
C ARG A 37 -0.04 15.10 -13.32
N GLY A 38 0.09 16.09 -12.43
CA GLY A 38 0.10 17.51 -12.77
C GLY A 38 -0.51 18.37 -11.67
N GLU A 39 -0.91 19.59 -12.02
CA GLU A 39 -1.60 20.54 -11.13
C GLU A 39 -2.92 19.98 -10.57
N HIS A 40 -3.55 19.07 -11.32
CA HIS A 40 -4.75 18.35 -10.92
C HIS A 40 -4.52 16.85 -11.07
N PRO A 41 -3.86 16.20 -10.10
CA PRO A 41 -3.62 14.77 -10.17
C PRO A 41 -4.96 14.05 -10.19
N LYS A 42 -5.04 12.98 -10.98
CA LYS A 42 -6.22 12.11 -11.04
C LYS A 42 -5.78 10.67 -11.09
N GLU A 43 -6.57 9.80 -10.47
CA GLU A 43 -6.24 8.40 -10.37
C GLU A 43 -7.50 7.54 -10.40
N TRP A 44 -7.44 6.44 -11.14
CA TRP A 44 -8.57 5.53 -11.30
C TRP A 44 -8.13 4.09 -11.36
N LEU A 45 -9.03 3.21 -10.91
CA LEU A 45 -9.01 1.80 -11.18
C LEU A 45 -10.00 1.52 -12.32
N ARG A 46 -9.47 1.09 -13.47
CA ARG A 46 -10.22 0.77 -14.69
C ARG A 46 -10.33 -0.74 -14.82
N PHE A 47 -11.53 -1.28 -14.80
CA PHE A 47 -11.75 -2.71 -15.05
C PHE A 47 -11.71 -3.00 -16.56
N GLU A 48 -11.30 -4.21 -16.94
CA GLU A 48 -11.33 -4.65 -18.35
C GLU A 48 -12.75 -4.90 -18.87
N ARG A 49 -13.71 -5.12 -17.96
CA ARG A 49 -15.10 -5.38 -18.32
C ARG A 49 -15.78 -4.12 -18.87
N PRO A 50 -16.33 -4.13 -20.10
CA PRO A 50 -16.96 -2.96 -20.71
C PRO A 50 -18.11 -2.34 -19.90
N GLU A 51 -18.81 -3.17 -19.12
CA GLU A 51 -19.92 -2.78 -18.27
C GLU A 51 -19.50 -2.15 -16.93
N SER A 52 -18.22 -2.24 -16.56
CA SER A 52 -17.71 -1.67 -15.31
C SER A 52 -17.22 -0.23 -15.53
N SER A 53 -17.70 0.68 -14.69
CA SER A 53 -17.22 2.08 -14.71
C SER A 53 -15.84 2.20 -14.06
N ASP A 54 -15.03 3.13 -14.55
CA ASP A 54 -13.78 3.53 -13.89
C ASP A 54 -14.08 4.00 -12.46
N VAL A 55 -13.35 3.45 -11.49
CA VAL A 55 -13.52 3.84 -10.08
C VAL A 55 -12.46 4.86 -9.71
N PRO A 56 -12.84 6.12 -9.38
CA PRO A 56 -11.87 7.12 -8.96
C PRO A 56 -11.25 6.74 -7.61
N LEU A 57 -9.94 6.88 -7.52
CA LEU A 57 -9.19 6.79 -6.26
C LEU A 57 -8.79 8.20 -5.80
N GLN A 58 -8.47 8.34 -4.52
CA GLN A 58 -7.88 9.59 -4.04
C GLN A 58 -6.57 9.86 -4.78
N ALA A 59 -6.45 11.01 -5.42
CA ALA A 59 -5.28 11.34 -6.21
C ALA A 59 -4.22 12.06 -5.37
N PHE A 60 -2.95 11.75 -5.61
CA PHE A 60 -1.81 12.33 -4.92
C PHE A 60 -0.77 12.84 -5.91
N PRO A 61 0.02 13.86 -5.54
CA PRO A 61 1.07 14.40 -6.41
C PRO A 61 2.24 13.42 -6.61
N TRP A 62 2.43 12.47 -5.70
CA TRP A 62 3.50 11.47 -5.76
C TRP A 62 2.99 10.11 -6.25
N PRO A 63 3.84 9.28 -6.88
CA PRO A 63 3.50 7.89 -7.18
C PRO A 63 3.05 7.11 -5.94
N GLY A 64 2.05 6.27 -6.11
CA GLY A 64 1.75 5.17 -5.21
C GLY A 64 2.43 3.88 -5.68
N LEU A 65 2.69 2.97 -4.76
CA LEU A 65 3.01 1.57 -5.02
C LEU A 65 1.76 0.72 -4.77
N TYR A 66 1.51 -0.25 -5.64
CA TYR A 66 0.28 -1.04 -5.62
C TYR A 66 0.58 -2.53 -5.50
N PHE A 67 -0.14 -3.17 -4.60
CA PHE A 67 0.02 -4.58 -4.28
C PHE A 67 -1.36 -5.23 -4.32
N LEU A 68 -1.55 -6.10 -5.30
CA LEU A 68 -2.80 -6.80 -5.51
C LEU A 68 -2.73 -8.18 -4.84
N SER A 69 -3.81 -8.59 -4.17
CA SER A 69 -3.94 -9.95 -3.67
C SER A 69 -3.99 -10.95 -4.82
N PRO A 70 -3.48 -12.19 -4.64
CA PRO A 70 -3.52 -13.22 -5.68
C PRO A 70 -4.92 -13.53 -6.22
N ASP A 71 -5.97 -13.37 -5.41
CA ASP A 71 -7.35 -13.57 -5.83
C ASP A 71 -7.97 -12.34 -6.52
N GLY A 72 -7.26 -11.21 -6.55
CA GLY A 72 -7.70 -9.95 -7.14
C GLY A 72 -8.78 -9.21 -6.35
N ARG A 73 -9.07 -9.62 -5.10
CA ARG A 73 -10.13 -9.04 -4.26
C ARG A 73 -9.65 -7.91 -3.35
N TRP A 74 -8.35 -7.73 -3.21
CA TRP A 74 -7.78 -6.72 -2.33
C TRP A 74 -6.63 -5.97 -3.00
N LEU A 75 -6.62 -4.66 -2.84
CA LEU A 75 -5.56 -3.79 -3.32
C LEU A 75 -5.01 -3.01 -2.14
N CYS A 76 -3.75 -3.23 -1.80
CA CYS A 76 -3.01 -2.36 -0.89
C CYS A 76 -2.23 -1.35 -1.71
N ARG A 77 -2.37 -0.07 -1.36
CA ARG A 77 -1.63 1.05 -1.93
C ARG A 77 -0.74 1.64 -0.86
N MET A 78 0.55 1.79 -1.15
CA MET A 78 1.45 2.61 -0.35
C MET A 78 1.66 3.94 -1.07
N GLN A 79 1.14 5.01 -0.49
CA GLN A 79 1.15 6.34 -1.10
C GLN A 79 2.17 7.24 -0.42
N LYS A 80 3.18 7.67 -1.18
CA LYS A 80 4.15 8.66 -0.69
C LYS A 80 3.46 10.01 -0.45
N VAL A 81 3.68 10.62 0.71
CA VAL A 81 3.08 11.92 1.08
C VAL A 81 4.10 13.04 1.29
N GLY A 82 5.39 12.71 1.37
CA GLY A 82 6.48 13.66 1.50
C GLY A 82 7.82 13.06 1.10
N SER A 83 8.94 13.71 1.42
CA SER A 83 10.27 13.19 1.05
C SER A 83 10.61 11.87 1.75
N GLY A 84 9.93 11.54 2.86
CA GLY A 84 10.19 10.34 3.63
C GLY A 84 9.01 9.43 3.91
N ASP A 85 7.81 9.97 4.10
CA ASP A 85 6.72 9.18 4.69
C ASP A 85 5.71 8.70 3.63
N ALA A 86 5.07 7.58 3.95
CA ALA A 86 4.01 6.99 3.15
C ALA A 86 2.81 6.59 4.01
N ILE A 87 1.62 6.74 3.44
CA ILE A 87 0.35 6.28 4.02
C ILE A 87 -0.06 5.00 3.31
N ALA A 88 -0.55 4.02 4.07
CA ALA A 88 -1.11 2.79 3.54
C ALA A 88 -2.63 2.92 3.34
N MET A 89 -3.14 2.52 2.18
CA MET A 89 -4.58 2.44 1.91
C MET A 89 -4.91 1.01 1.48
N LEU A 90 -5.97 0.45 2.03
CA LEU A 90 -6.45 -0.88 1.66
C LEU A 90 -7.82 -0.75 1.01
N TYR A 91 -8.00 -1.37 -0.15
CA TYR A 91 -9.24 -1.38 -0.90
C TYR A 91 -9.73 -2.81 -1.08
N GLN A 92 -11.02 -3.02 -0.86
CA GLN A 92 -11.72 -4.24 -1.26
C GLN A 92 -12.27 -4.06 -2.67
N ILE A 93 -12.09 -5.08 -3.51
CA ILE A 93 -12.59 -5.17 -4.88
C ILE A 93 -13.64 -6.28 -4.92
N GLU A 94 -14.88 -5.91 -5.17
CA GLU A 94 -16.00 -6.84 -5.28
C GLU A 94 -16.12 -7.43 -6.69
N SER A 95 -16.80 -8.57 -6.80
CA SER A 95 -16.98 -9.29 -8.07
C SER A 95 -17.76 -8.52 -9.14
N ASN A 96 -18.55 -7.53 -8.70
CA ASN A 96 -19.30 -6.60 -9.57
C ASN A 96 -18.46 -5.37 -10.00
N GLY A 97 -17.20 -5.27 -9.58
CA GLY A 97 -16.33 -4.13 -9.87
C GLY A 97 -16.47 -2.96 -8.89
N ARG A 98 -17.29 -3.07 -7.84
CA ARG A 98 -17.31 -2.06 -6.77
C ARG A 98 -15.98 -2.09 -6.02
N VAL A 99 -15.42 -0.91 -5.77
CA VAL A 99 -14.22 -0.74 -4.95
C VAL A 99 -14.57 0.09 -3.73
N SER A 100 -14.20 -0.38 -2.54
CA SER A 100 -14.43 0.31 -1.28
C SER A 100 -13.14 0.37 -0.47
N GLU A 101 -12.81 1.55 0.06
CA GLU A 101 -11.69 1.73 0.98
C GLU A 101 -12.02 1.18 2.36
N VAL A 102 -11.07 0.49 2.97
CA VAL A 102 -11.11 0.11 4.38
C VAL A 102 -10.66 1.32 5.21
N LEU A 103 -11.63 2.09 5.68
CA LEU A 103 -11.38 3.33 6.41
C LEU A 103 -10.59 3.08 7.70
N GLY A 104 -9.57 3.91 7.92
CA GLY A 104 -8.73 3.85 9.12
C GLY A 104 -7.67 2.75 9.13
N PHE A 105 -7.48 2.05 8.00
CA PHE A 105 -6.45 1.01 7.86
C PHE A 105 -5.07 1.47 8.34
N ASP A 106 -4.51 2.56 7.77
CA ASP A 106 -3.22 3.11 8.17
C ASP A 106 -3.14 3.44 9.66
N ALA A 107 -4.18 4.10 10.19
CA ALA A 107 -4.23 4.51 11.58
C ALA A 107 -4.22 3.30 12.54
N GLN A 108 -4.87 2.20 12.16
CA GLN A 108 -4.84 0.96 12.96
C GLN A 108 -3.44 0.33 12.97
N LEU A 109 -2.75 0.32 11.83
CA LEU A 109 -1.37 -0.19 11.75
C LEU A 109 -0.43 0.60 12.68
N TRP A 110 -0.48 1.93 12.62
CA TRP A 110 0.36 2.77 13.47
C TRP A 110 -0.05 2.78 14.94
N LYS A 111 -1.34 2.55 15.24
CA LYS A 111 -1.78 2.34 16.62
C LYS A 111 -1.17 1.07 17.22
N GLU A 112 -1.09 -0.01 16.43
CA GLU A 112 -0.42 -1.25 16.85
C GLU A 112 1.08 -1.02 17.05
N TRP A 113 1.73 -0.24 16.17
CA TRP A 113 3.11 0.21 16.38
C TRP A 113 3.29 0.93 17.73
N ASP A 114 2.44 1.91 18.01
CA ASP A 114 2.49 2.67 19.25
C ASP A 114 2.23 1.82 20.49
N ALA A 115 1.46 0.74 20.37
CA ALA A 115 1.25 -0.21 21.45
C ALA A 115 2.45 -1.13 21.66
N ALA A 116 3.05 -1.63 20.57
CA ALA A 116 4.10 -2.65 20.60
C ALA A 116 5.50 -2.08 20.85
N THR A 117 5.74 -0.81 20.55
CA THR A 117 7.10 -0.23 20.55
C THR A 117 7.27 0.94 21.53
N ARG A 118 8.53 1.22 21.90
CA ARG A 118 8.88 2.37 22.75
C ARG A 118 8.87 3.69 21.99
N VAL A 119 9.39 3.69 20.75
CA VAL A 119 9.45 4.87 19.88
C VAL A 119 8.11 5.02 19.17
N LYS A 120 7.39 6.10 19.46
CA LYS A 120 6.04 6.32 18.92
C LYS A 120 6.09 6.79 17.47
N HIS A 121 5.05 6.49 16.70
CA HIS A 121 4.91 6.84 15.29
C HIS A 121 5.18 8.32 15.04
N LEU A 122 4.64 9.22 15.87
CA LEU A 122 4.87 10.67 15.73
C LEU A 122 6.34 11.10 15.90
N ALA A 123 7.18 10.26 16.50
CA ALA A 123 8.61 10.50 16.66
C ALA A 123 9.44 9.86 15.53
N LEU A 124 8.84 9.08 14.64
CA LEU A 124 9.53 8.45 13.52
C LEU A 124 9.62 9.39 12.31
N PHE A 125 10.60 9.09 11.46
CA PHE A 125 10.78 9.66 10.13
C PHE A 125 10.96 8.54 9.12
N HIS A 126 10.72 8.80 7.83
CA HIS A 126 10.79 7.79 6.78
C HIS A 126 9.85 6.60 7.04
N THR A 127 8.60 6.90 7.41
CA THR A 127 7.62 5.88 7.78
C THR A 127 6.95 5.23 6.56
N GLY A 128 6.64 3.95 6.65
CA GLY A 128 5.94 3.25 5.57
C GLY A 128 5.88 1.73 5.76
N ILE A 129 5.66 1.02 4.65
CA ILE A 129 5.64 -0.44 4.58
C ILE A 129 6.91 -0.92 3.87
N ALA A 130 7.77 -1.65 4.59
CA ALA A 130 8.97 -2.27 4.05
C ALA A 130 8.67 -3.55 3.24
N SER A 131 7.68 -4.33 3.67
CA SER A 131 7.29 -5.55 2.96
C SER A 131 5.80 -5.84 3.09
N ILE A 132 5.27 -6.55 2.09
CA ILE A 132 3.87 -6.97 2.01
C ILE A 132 3.78 -8.37 1.42
N SER A 133 2.92 -9.20 2.00
CA SER A 133 2.57 -10.50 1.44
C SER A 133 1.14 -10.88 1.80
N TRP A 134 0.53 -11.69 0.95
CA TRP A 134 -0.86 -12.11 1.09
C TRP A 134 -0.91 -13.59 1.46
N SER A 135 -1.75 -13.94 2.42
CA SER A 135 -2.17 -15.31 2.69
C SER A 135 -3.66 -15.43 2.37
N THR A 136 -3.96 -15.74 1.10
CA THR A 136 -5.35 -15.90 0.63
C THR A 136 -6.13 -17.01 1.33
N PRO A 137 -5.55 -18.18 1.70
CA PRO A 137 -6.31 -19.22 2.39
C PRO A 137 -6.79 -18.79 3.77
N THR A 138 -6.02 -17.94 4.45
CA THR A 138 -6.31 -17.50 5.81
C THR A 138 -6.90 -16.09 5.86
N GLN A 139 -7.14 -15.45 4.71
CA GLN A 139 -7.60 -14.05 4.63
C GLN A 139 -6.70 -13.08 5.42
N LEU A 140 -5.38 -13.32 5.41
CA LEU A 140 -4.42 -12.47 6.11
C LEU A 140 -3.59 -11.64 5.12
N LEU A 141 -3.35 -10.39 5.51
CA LEU A 141 -2.38 -9.50 4.93
C LEU A 141 -1.22 -9.33 5.91
N HIS A 142 -0.04 -9.82 5.53
CA HIS A 142 1.18 -9.65 6.32
C HIS A 142 1.93 -8.42 5.82
N LEU A 143 2.30 -7.56 6.75
CA LEU A 143 3.01 -6.31 6.49
C LEU A 143 4.25 -6.23 7.38
N THR A 144 5.22 -5.44 6.98
CA THR A 144 6.26 -4.93 7.87
C THR A 144 6.20 -3.43 7.84
N LEU A 145 5.79 -2.82 8.96
CA LEU A 145 5.92 -1.38 9.14
C LEU A 145 7.38 -1.04 9.34
N SER A 146 7.80 0.12 8.83
CA SER A 146 9.16 0.62 8.99
C SER A 146 9.18 2.10 9.36
N GLY A 147 10.15 2.51 10.16
CA GLY A 147 10.46 3.91 10.41
C GLY A 147 11.87 4.07 10.98
N LYS A 148 12.42 5.28 10.89
CA LYS A 148 13.71 5.66 11.47
C LYS A 148 13.48 6.64 12.62
N ASP A 149 14.12 6.41 13.76
CA ASP A 149 14.18 7.42 14.82
C ASP A 149 15.18 8.52 14.41
N PRO A 150 14.74 9.77 14.18
CA PRO A 150 15.62 10.85 13.75
C PRO A 150 16.58 11.31 14.85
N ALA A 151 16.31 10.99 16.13
CA ALA A 151 17.19 11.33 17.24
C ALA A 151 18.42 10.42 17.32
N THR A 152 18.44 9.33 16.54
CA THR A 152 19.52 8.36 16.54
C THR A 152 19.98 8.08 15.11
N ASP A 153 21.26 7.71 14.94
CA ASP A 153 21.69 7.10 13.67
C ASP A 153 21.48 5.59 13.66
N ALA A 154 20.48 5.12 14.41
CA ALA A 154 20.17 3.70 14.51
C ALA A 154 19.64 3.15 13.18
N PRO A 155 19.72 1.83 12.98
CA PRO A 155 19.09 1.16 11.85
C PRO A 155 17.58 1.44 11.77
N ILE A 156 17.01 1.22 10.58
CA ILE A 156 15.56 1.27 10.36
C ILE A 156 14.90 0.29 11.33
N MET A 157 13.93 0.79 12.09
CA MET A 157 13.09 -0.02 12.97
C MET A 157 12.01 -0.67 12.12
N GLU A 158 11.74 -1.95 12.37
CA GLU A 158 10.70 -2.69 11.68
C GLU A 158 9.77 -3.38 12.68
N LEU A 159 8.48 -3.42 12.34
CA LEU A 159 7.47 -4.15 13.09
C LEU A 159 6.64 -5.00 12.14
N PRO A 160 6.75 -6.33 12.22
CA PRO A 160 5.89 -7.24 11.49
C PRO A 160 4.45 -7.16 12.02
N ILE A 161 3.51 -6.92 11.11
CA ILE A 161 2.08 -6.83 11.35
C ILE A 161 1.36 -7.94 10.59
N GLU A 162 0.30 -8.44 11.19
CA GLU A 162 -0.73 -9.25 10.57
C GLU A 162 -2.05 -8.49 10.61
N TYR A 163 -2.70 -8.41 9.47
CA TYR A 163 -4.00 -7.77 9.31
C TYR A 163 -5.00 -8.80 8.80
N ASP A 164 -6.07 -9.01 9.55
CA ASP A 164 -7.17 -9.90 9.18
C ASP A 164 -8.14 -9.15 8.25
N LEU A 165 -8.26 -9.65 7.01
CA LEU A 165 -9.03 -9.00 5.95
C LEU A 165 -10.55 -9.12 6.15
N GLU A 166 -11.02 -10.06 6.98
CA GLU A 166 -12.43 -10.30 7.24
C GLU A 166 -12.92 -9.50 8.46
N SER A 167 -12.18 -9.60 9.57
CA SER A 167 -12.52 -8.96 10.84
C SER A 167 -11.94 -7.55 11.01
N HIS A 168 -11.07 -7.13 10.09
CA HIS A 168 -10.37 -5.85 10.12
C HIS A 168 -9.60 -5.62 11.41
N GLN A 169 -9.05 -6.70 11.98
CA GLN A 169 -8.21 -6.65 13.18
C GLN A 169 -6.73 -6.62 12.82
N VAL A 170 -5.95 -5.98 13.68
CA VAL A 170 -4.50 -5.78 13.50
C VAL A 170 -3.77 -6.37 14.69
N HIS A 171 -2.71 -7.12 14.42
CA HIS A 171 -1.86 -7.71 15.45
C HIS A 171 -0.40 -7.59 15.06
N SER A 172 0.45 -7.17 16.00
CA SER A 172 1.89 -7.33 15.85
C SER A 172 2.28 -8.80 15.97
N ARG A 173 3.12 -9.28 15.06
CA ARG A 173 3.67 -10.62 15.13
C ARG A 173 4.90 -10.59 16.03
N THR A 174 4.86 -11.34 17.12
CA THR A 174 6.09 -11.60 17.88
C THR A 174 7.02 -12.40 16.98
N VAL A 175 8.10 -11.78 16.50
CA VAL A 175 9.18 -12.54 15.89
C VAL A 175 9.84 -13.30 17.02
N THR A 176 9.47 -14.56 17.19
CA THR A 176 10.29 -15.49 17.97
C THR A 176 11.62 -15.57 17.24
N SER A 177 12.61 -14.89 17.80
CA SER A 177 14.00 -15.03 17.38
C SER A 177 14.43 -16.45 17.71
N ASP A 178 14.15 -17.39 16.82
CA ASP A 178 14.91 -18.64 16.78
C ASP A 178 16.29 -18.26 16.25
N SER A 179 17.18 -17.94 17.18
CA SER A 179 18.60 -17.90 16.93
C SER A 179 19.07 -19.33 16.59
N PRO A 180 19.79 -19.55 15.48
CA PRO A 180 20.63 -20.72 15.36
C PRO A 180 21.79 -20.68 16.37
#